data_AF-A0A7J9YXH9-F1
#
_entry.id   AF-A0A7J9YXH9-F1
#
_cell.length_a   1.000
_cell.length_b   1.000
_cell.length_c   1.000
_cell.angle_alpha   90.00
_cell.angle_beta   90.00
_cell.angle_gamma   90.00
#
_symmetry.space_group_name_H-M   'P 1'
#
loop_
_entity.id
_entity.type
_entity.pdbx_description
1 polymer ?
#
loop_
_entity_poly.entity_id
_entity_poly.type
_entity_poly.pdbx_seq_one_letter_code
_entity_poly.pdbx_strand_id
1 'polypeptide(L)'
;MPRPRTGTIESYEWRDGRTVTWRLRVRDRGRRYRIDLGTNHEGWNRERARVELERIMGKIERGTWRPPRAEAGPDRSETVHLTASRWWQRKEGELKPNARADYRWRLDYVLGDLAREPTADIDPKRVDEFRQTLVGRGLSPRSVNMVLGVLGQVLDDAVEYGLLDANPARGRRRRMRERKAPRSFLELDMVGDLLDAAGAWEAELPRHQQVGRRALLALLCLAGPRVGEAIAADRGDFDLAGGRWRIPESKTDSGRRDVELTMYLRDELVQHVAAMEALGRPIGARAPLFPTSTGRRHTRGRVGSLLAGAVERANRKRAEDGEQLLPDRVTPHTLRRTFASLALAAGRNPRWVMAQLGHADARVTLSIYAQVVQRQAGGQALIWRLMRFAGEPETVDSVGSFGPTNGPTSPDLADGAAGDSRFKGEKSA
;
A
#
# COMPACT_ATOMS: atom_id res chain seq x y z
N MET A 1 -12.18 73.57 -9.23
CA MET A 1 -11.79 73.40 -7.81
C MET A 1 -11.62 71.92 -7.48
N PRO A 2 -10.48 71.47 -6.94
CA PRO A 2 -10.33 70.10 -6.46
C PRO A 2 -11.31 69.85 -5.30
N ARG A 3 -12.09 68.76 -5.37
CA ARG A 3 -13.07 68.41 -4.32
C ARG A 3 -12.35 68.22 -2.97
N PRO A 4 -12.96 68.66 -1.85
CA PRO A 4 -12.35 68.56 -0.53
C PRO A 4 -12.05 67.09 -0.17
N ARG A 5 -10.90 66.88 0.48
CA ARG A 5 -10.51 65.60 1.08
C ARG A 5 -11.45 65.35 2.25
N THR A 6 -12.16 64.24 2.21
CA THR A 6 -13.21 63.91 3.17
C THR A 6 -12.95 62.53 3.75
N GLY A 7 -13.20 62.40 5.05
CA GLY A 7 -13.05 61.17 5.81
C GLY A 7 -14.29 60.96 6.68
N THR A 8 -14.87 59.77 6.64
CA THR A 8 -16.01 59.40 7.48
C THR A 8 -15.76 58.07 8.17
N ILE A 9 -16.25 57.94 9.40
CA ILE A 9 -16.25 56.69 10.16
C ILE A 9 -17.58 55.99 9.88
N GLU A 10 -17.53 54.73 9.47
CA GLU A 10 -18.69 53.85 9.32
C GLU A 10 -18.58 52.74 10.40
N SER A 11 -19.71 52.36 10.99
CA SER A 11 -19.80 51.21 11.89
C SER A 11 -20.86 50.24 11.38
N TYR A 12 -20.61 48.95 11.56
CA TYR A 12 -21.54 47.89 11.18
C TYR A 12 -21.73 46.92 12.34
N GLU A 13 -22.97 46.81 12.81
CA GLU A 13 -23.37 45.83 13.81
C GLU A 13 -23.65 44.47 13.16
N TRP A 14 -23.11 43.42 13.75
CA TRP A 14 -23.31 42.04 13.29
C TRP A 14 -24.67 41.52 13.75
N ARG A 15 -25.13 40.44 13.12
CA ARG A 15 -26.41 39.76 13.47
C ARG A 15 -26.44 39.23 14.91
N ASP A 16 -25.30 39.10 15.56
CA ASP A 16 -25.18 38.68 16.97
C ASP A 16 -25.56 39.79 17.97
N GLY A 17 -25.74 41.03 17.51
CA GLY A 17 -26.08 42.20 18.33
C GLY A 17 -25.01 42.64 19.32
N ARG A 18 -23.80 42.05 19.27
CA ARG A 18 -22.71 42.30 20.23
C ARG A 18 -21.41 42.73 19.56
N THR A 19 -21.20 42.32 18.31
CA THR A 19 -20.00 42.65 17.56
C THR A 19 -20.25 43.88 16.66
N VAL A 20 -19.40 44.89 16.79
CA VAL A 20 -19.41 46.09 15.94
C VAL A 20 -18.08 46.20 15.22
N THR A 21 -18.11 46.20 13.89
CA THR A 21 -16.93 46.49 13.06
C THR A 21 -16.85 47.97 12.75
N TRP A 22 -15.67 48.56 12.92
CA TRP A 22 -15.35 49.94 12.59
C TRP A 22 -14.59 50.02 11.28
N ARG A 23 -14.98 50.98 10.43
CA ARG A 23 -14.38 51.21 9.11
C ARG A 23 -14.16 52.70 8.87
N LEU A 24 -13.15 53.04 8.10
CA LEU A 24 -12.94 54.38 7.59
C LEU A 24 -13.22 54.44 6.10
N ARG A 25 -13.83 55.54 5.68
CA ARG A 25 -14.01 55.87 4.27
C ARG A 25 -13.31 57.18 3.99
N VAL A 26 -12.22 57.13 3.23
CA VAL A 26 -11.38 58.30 2.93
C VAL A 26 -11.35 58.57 1.44
N ARG A 27 -11.21 59.84 1.06
CA ARG A 27 -11.07 60.25 -0.35
C ARG A 27 -9.71 60.89 -0.59
N ASP A 28 -8.93 60.30 -1.49
CA ASP A 28 -7.66 60.86 -1.95
C ASP A 28 -7.57 60.84 -3.48
N ARG A 29 -7.05 61.92 -4.07
CA ARG A 29 -6.90 62.12 -5.53
C ARG A 29 -8.12 61.69 -6.35
N GLY A 30 -9.32 62.01 -5.86
CA GLY A 30 -10.59 61.70 -6.52
C GLY A 30 -11.10 60.26 -6.36
N ARG A 31 -10.32 59.34 -5.78
CA ARG A 31 -10.71 57.95 -5.49
C ARG A 31 -11.19 57.81 -4.04
N ARG A 32 -12.15 56.92 -3.80
CA ARG A 32 -12.64 56.57 -2.47
C ARG A 32 -12.00 55.27 -2.04
N TYR A 33 -11.51 55.22 -0.81
CA TYR A 33 -10.91 54.04 -0.19
C TYR A 33 -11.72 53.67 1.04
N ARG A 34 -11.88 52.37 1.26
CA ARG A 34 -12.45 51.79 2.48
C ARG A 34 -11.31 51.09 3.22
N ILE A 35 -11.21 51.34 4.52
CA ILE A 35 -10.17 50.81 5.39
C ILE A 35 -10.88 50.16 6.57
N ASP A 36 -10.79 48.84 6.68
CA ASP A 36 -11.29 48.10 7.82
C ASP A 36 -10.33 48.31 9.00
N LEU A 37 -10.85 48.75 10.15
CA LEU A 37 -10.04 48.97 11.35
C LEU A 37 -10.03 47.71 12.23
N GLY A 38 -11.20 47.12 12.45
CA GLY A 38 -11.39 45.95 13.31
C GLY A 38 -12.71 46.00 14.09
N THR A 39 -12.86 45.12 15.09
CA THR A 39 -14.09 44.98 15.90
C THR A 39 -13.95 45.57 17.31
N ASN A 40 -15.08 45.79 18.00
CA ASN A 40 -15.09 46.15 19.42
C ASN A 40 -14.38 45.16 20.34
N HIS A 41 -14.34 43.87 19.99
CA HIS A 41 -13.57 42.85 20.71
C HIS A 41 -12.05 43.00 20.58
N GLU A 42 -11.58 43.63 19.51
CA GLU A 42 -10.16 43.99 19.28
C GLU A 42 -9.81 45.37 19.90
N GLY A 43 -10.73 45.91 20.71
CA GLY A 43 -10.59 47.21 21.36
C GLY A 43 -10.82 48.40 20.42
N TRP A 44 -11.51 48.21 19.29
CA TRP A 44 -11.94 49.32 18.45
C TRP A 44 -13.23 49.96 18.93
N ASN A 45 -13.22 51.28 19.00
CA ASN A 45 -14.38 52.08 19.35
C ASN A 45 -14.36 53.38 18.52
N ARG A 46 -15.42 54.19 18.65
CA ARG A 46 -15.57 55.43 17.87
C ARG A 46 -14.39 56.39 18.04
N GLU A 47 -13.88 56.50 19.25
CA GLU A 47 -12.81 57.44 19.59
C GLU A 47 -11.47 56.99 18.97
N ARG A 48 -11.15 55.70 19.09
CA ARG A 48 -9.96 55.11 18.46
C ARG A 48 -10.03 55.18 16.94
N ALA A 49 -11.22 54.98 16.36
CA ALA A 49 -11.45 55.16 14.93
C ALA A 49 -11.29 56.62 14.49
N ARG A 50 -11.66 57.60 15.32
CA ARG A 50 -11.45 59.03 15.08
C ARG A 50 -9.96 59.38 15.06
N VAL A 51 -9.20 58.93 16.06
CA VAL A 51 -7.75 59.15 16.12
C VAL A 51 -7.04 58.58 14.89
N GLU A 52 -7.41 57.36 14.47
CA GLU A 52 -6.81 56.74 13.29
C GLU A 52 -7.25 57.44 11.98
N LEU A 53 -8.49 57.95 11.92
CA LEU A 53 -8.95 58.78 10.80
C LEU A 53 -8.15 60.07 10.69
N GLU A 54 -7.93 60.80 11.79
CA GLU A 54 -7.11 62.01 11.82
C GLU A 54 -5.67 61.72 11.38
N ARG A 55 -5.09 60.61 11.86
CA ARG A 55 -3.76 60.16 11.47
C ARG A 55 -3.67 59.91 9.96
N ILE A 56 -4.66 59.22 9.37
CA ILE A 56 -4.73 58.94 7.94
C ILE A 56 -4.94 60.23 7.15
N MET A 57 -5.89 61.08 7.56
CA MET A 57 -6.16 62.37 6.90
C MET A 57 -4.92 63.27 6.91
N GLY A 58 -4.18 63.34 8.01
CA GLY A 58 -2.92 64.09 8.08
C GLY A 58 -1.83 63.53 7.14
N LYS A 59 -1.76 62.20 6.95
CA LYS A 59 -0.85 61.60 5.95
C LYS A 59 -1.27 61.92 4.52
N ILE A 60 -2.58 61.94 4.23
CA ILE A 60 -3.14 62.31 2.93
C ILE A 60 -2.84 63.78 2.63
N GLU A 61 -3.01 64.65 3.63
CA GLU A 61 -2.64 66.06 3.59
C GLU A 61 -1.20 66.28 3.18
N ARG A 62 -0.27 65.60 3.86
CA ARG A 62 1.17 65.62 3.57
C ARG A 62 1.59 64.87 2.30
N GLY A 63 0.65 64.24 1.56
CA GLY A 63 0.96 63.47 0.37
C GLY A 63 1.79 62.19 0.61
N THR A 64 1.93 61.77 1.87
CA THR A 64 2.73 60.60 2.30
C THR A 64 1.88 59.35 2.48
N TRP A 65 0.56 59.48 2.40
CA TRP A 65 -0.36 58.35 2.50
C TRP A 65 -0.29 57.47 1.26
N ARG A 66 -0.06 56.17 1.49
CA ARG A 66 -0.23 55.13 0.47
C ARG A 66 -1.51 54.36 0.80
N PRO A 67 -2.44 54.19 -0.16
CA PRO A 67 -3.65 53.42 0.08
C PRO A 67 -3.28 51.98 0.48
N PRO A 68 -4.00 51.37 1.44
CA PRO A 68 -3.90 49.94 1.68
C PRO A 68 -4.07 49.23 0.34
N ARG A 69 -3.09 48.42 -0.05
CA ARG A 69 -3.23 47.56 -1.23
C ARG A 69 -4.45 46.70 -0.92
N ALA A 70 -5.47 46.72 -1.78
CA ALA A 70 -6.46 45.65 -1.72
C ALA A 70 -5.65 44.37 -1.77
N GLU A 71 -5.73 43.52 -0.74
CA GLU A 71 -5.16 42.19 -0.84
C GLU A 71 -5.71 41.64 -2.15
N ALA A 72 -4.81 41.36 -3.11
CA ALA A 72 -5.22 40.73 -4.34
C ALA A 72 -5.95 39.46 -3.89
N GLY A 73 -7.24 39.34 -4.23
CA GLY A 73 -7.98 38.13 -3.92
C GLY A 73 -7.18 36.90 -4.39
N PRO A 74 -7.45 35.73 -3.81
CA PRO A 74 -6.66 34.53 -4.09
C PRO A 74 -6.50 34.34 -5.60
N ASP A 75 -5.30 33.93 -6.04
CA ASP A 75 -4.99 33.80 -7.45
C ASP A 75 -5.88 32.72 -8.10
N ARG A 76 -6.95 33.17 -8.78
CA ARG A 76 -7.91 32.30 -9.46
C ARG A 76 -7.40 31.82 -10.83
N SER A 77 -6.24 32.29 -11.29
CA SER A 77 -5.62 31.78 -12.52
C SER A 77 -4.94 30.43 -12.29
N GLU A 78 -4.54 30.16 -11.04
CA GLU A 78 -3.98 28.90 -10.63
C GLU A 78 -5.09 27.85 -10.46
N THR A 79 -5.22 26.97 -11.46
CA THR A 79 -6.16 25.86 -11.46
C THR A 79 -5.57 24.60 -10.84
N VAL A 80 -6.43 23.66 -10.43
CA VAL A 80 -5.97 22.36 -9.90
C VAL A 80 -5.09 21.64 -10.91
N HIS A 81 -5.34 21.80 -12.22
CA HIS A 81 -4.46 21.24 -13.25
C HIS A 81 -3.03 21.78 -13.18
N LEU A 82 -2.86 23.09 -13.04
CA LEU A 82 -1.54 23.72 -12.95
C LEU A 82 -0.83 23.30 -11.66
N THR A 83 -1.56 23.28 -10.55
CA THR A 83 -1.01 22.89 -9.25
C THR A 83 -0.58 21.43 -9.26
N ALA A 84 -1.43 20.53 -9.76
CA ALA A 84 -1.14 19.10 -9.89
C ALA A 84 0.01 18.82 -10.86
N SER A 85 0.11 19.56 -11.96
CA SER A 85 1.19 19.39 -12.95
C SER A 85 2.56 19.76 -12.36
N ARG A 86 2.64 20.87 -11.60
CA ARG A 86 3.87 21.28 -10.91
C ARG A 86 4.27 20.29 -9.83
N TRP A 87 3.30 19.83 -9.03
CA TRP A 87 3.51 18.76 -8.06
C TRP A 87 4.02 17.47 -8.74
N TRP A 88 3.42 17.08 -9.86
CA TRP A 88 3.78 15.87 -10.59
C TRP A 88 5.20 15.93 -11.17
N GLN A 89 5.60 17.07 -11.75
CA GLN A 89 6.96 17.26 -12.29
C GLN A 89 8.05 17.00 -11.24
N ARG A 90 7.82 17.41 -10.00
CA ARG A 90 8.72 17.08 -8.88
C ARG A 90 8.61 15.61 -8.48
N LYS A 91 7.38 15.11 -8.33
CA LYS A 91 7.15 13.78 -7.76
C LYS A 91 7.57 12.64 -8.66
N GLU A 92 7.40 12.76 -9.97
CA GLU A 92 7.61 11.67 -10.93
C GLU A 92 9.04 11.12 -10.92
N GLY A 93 10.04 12.01 -10.77
CA GLY A 93 11.45 11.64 -10.74
C GLY A 93 11.82 10.68 -9.60
N GLU A 94 11.15 10.82 -8.45
CA GLU A 94 11.39 10.02 -7.24
C GLU A 94 10.76 8.63 -7.30
N LEU A 95 9.81 8.41 -8.22
CA LEU A 95 8.97 7.22 -8.23
C LEU A 95 9.54 6.12 -9.13
N LYS A 96 9.46 4.86 -8.67
CA LYS A 96 9.67 3.67 -9.50
C LYS A 96 8.56 3.54 -10.57
N PRO A 97 8.78 2.85 -11.71
CA PRO A 97 7.83 2.80 -12.83
C PRO A 97 6.39 2.38 -12.45
N ASN A 98 6.23 1.33 -11.62
CA ASN A 98 4.90 0.90 -11.18
C ASN A 98 4.20 1.94 -10.30
N ALA A 99 4.97 2.62 -9.44
CA ALA A 99 4.43 3.69 -8.63
C ALA A 99 4.00 4.87 -9.52
N ARG A 100 4.77 5.21 -10.56
CA ARG A 100 4.36 6.25 -11.53
C ARG A 100 3.01 5.94 -12.17
N ALA A 101 2.82 4.72 -12.66
CA ALA A 101 1.56 4.30 -13.29
C ALA A 101 0.37 4.39 -12.31
N ASP A 102 0.55 3.94 -11.07
CA ASP A 102 -0.47 4.00 -10.02
C ASP A 102 -0.81 5.44 -9.61
N TYR A 103 0.18 6.34 -9.54
CA TYR A 103 -0.07 7.76 -9.29
C TYR A 103 -0.75 8.46 -10.45
N ARG A 104 -0.36 8.19 -11.71
CA ARG A 104 -1.03 8.74 -12.89
C ARG A 104 -2.50 8.34 -12.93
N TRP A 105 -2.81 7.07 -12.71
CA TRP A 105 -4.19 6.59 -12.61
C TRP A 105 -5.01 7.37 -11.56
N ARG A 106 -4.42 7.70 -10.40
CA ARG A 106 -5.09 8.51 -9.37
C ARG A 106 -5.26 9.97 -9.80
N LEU A 107 -4.25 10.55 -10.43
CA LEU A 107 -4.30 11.90 -10.98
C LEU A 107 -5.36 12.02 -12.07
N ASP A 108 -5.55 11.00 -12.91
CA ASP A 108 -6.58 11.02 -13.95
C ASP A 108 -7.99 11.20 -13.36
N TYR A 109 -8.28 10.64 -12.18
CA TYR A 109 -9.53 10.91 -11.48
C TYR A 109 -9.61 12.34 -10.94
N VAL A 110 -8.51 12.86 -10.37
CA VAL A 110 -8.46 14.23 -9.84
C VAL A 110 -8.66 15.23 -10.98
N LEU A 111 -7.87 15.12 -12.04
CA LEU A 111 -7.91 16.01 -13.18
C LEU A 111 -9.19 15.83 -14.00
N GLY A 112 -9.73 14.61 -14.07
CA GLY A 112 -10.98 14.34 -14.76
C GLY A 112 -12.21 14.99 -14.13
N ASP A 113 -12.12 15.50 -12.89
CA ASP A 113 -13.22 16.20 -12.20
C ASP A 113 -12.86 17.66 -11.88
N LEU A 114 -11.65 17.90 -11.33
CA LEU A 114 -11.28 19.18 -10.73
C LEU A 114 -10.36 20.04 -11.60
N ALA A 115 -9.86 19.55 -12.75
CA ALA A 115 -8.76 20.21 -13.48
C ALA A 115 -8.97 21.70 -13.77
N ARG A 116 -10.20 22.10 -14.12
CA ARG A 116 -10.53 23.47 -14.53
C ARG A 116 -10.90 24.40 -13.38
N GLU A 117 -11.07 23.85 -12.18
CA GLU A 117 -11.46 24.63 -11.01
C GLU A 117 -10.25 25.41 -10.47
N PRO A 118 -10.42 26.67 -10.05
CA PRO A 118 -9.37 27.40 -9.33
C PRO A 118 -9.00 26.67 -8.05
N THR A 119 -7.70 26.48 -7.81
CA THR A 119 -7.20 25.77 -6.62
C THR A 119 -7.68 26.42 -5.32
N ALA A 120 -7.77 27.75 -5.30
CA ALA A 120 -8.24 28.51 -4.15
C ALA A 120 -9.74 28.34 -3.84
N ASP A 121 -10.54 27.87 -4.80
CA ASP A 121 -11.98 27.62 -4.61
C ASP A 121 -12.24 26.18 -4.10
N ILE A 122 -11.21 25.34 -3.99
CA ILE A 122 -11.35 23.98 -3.45
C ILE A 122 -11.56 24.07 -1.94
N ASP A 123 -12.81 23.91 -1.52
CA ASP A 123 -13.21 23.91 -0.13
C ASP A 123 -13.54 22.48 0.37
N PRO A 124 -13.79 22.30 1.67
CA PRO A 124 -14.10 20.97 2.20
C PRO A 124 -15.41 20.35 1.66
N LYS A 125 -16.37 21.17 1.22
CA LYS A 125 -17.61 20.70 0.61
C LYS A 125 -17.34 20.15 -0.78
N ARG A 126 -16.55 20.84 -1.60
CA ARG A 126 -16.15 20.39 -2.94
C ARG A 126 -15.37 19.07 -2.88
N VAL A 127 -14.51 18.88 -1.87
CA VAL A 127 -13.84 17.59 -1.65
C VAL A 127 -14.83 16.47 -1.32
N ASP A 128 -15.89 16.76 -0.54
CA ASP A 128 -16.93 15.76 -0.24
C ASP A 128 -17.76 15.41 -1.48
N GLU A 129 -18.04 16.36 -2.35
CA GLU A 129 -18.70 16.15 -3.65
C GLU A 129 -17.82 15.31 -4.58
N PHE A 130 -16.53 15.65 -4.69
CA PHE A 130 -15.57 14.84 -5.46
C PHE A 130 -15.49 13.40 -4.94
N ARG A 131 -15.47 13.21 -3.60
CA ARG A 131 -15.55 11.87 -3.00
C ARG A 131 -16.81 11.12 -3.45
N GLN A 132 -17.97 11.77 -3.49
CA GLN A 132 -19.22 11.17 -3.95
C GLN A 132 -19.14 10.80 -5.43
N THR A 133 -18.55 11.64 -6.28
CA THR A 133 -18.29 11.32 -7.69
C THR A 133 -17.47 10.05 -7.84
N LEU A 134 -16.40 9.89 -7.06
CA LEU A 134 -15.57 8.67 -7.11
C LEU A 134 -16.36 7.41 -6.70
N VAL A 135 -17.23 7.51 -5.69
CA VAL A 135 -18.11 6.42 -5.28
C VAL A 135 -19.13 6.11 -6.38
N GLY A 136 -19.72 7.12 -7.00
CA GLY A 136 -20.65 6.97 -8.13
C GLY A 136 -20.02 6.30 -9.36
N ARG A 137 -18.71 6.44 -9.53
CA ARG A 137 -17.90 5.71 -10.54
C ARG A 137 -17.57 4.27 -10.14
N GLY A 138 -18.05 3.77 -9.01
CA GLY A 138 -17.87 2.39 -8.56
C GLY A 138 -16.53 2.09 -7.88
N LEU A 139 -15.76 3.11 -7.47
CA LEU A 139 -14.49 2.87 -6.78
C LEU A 139 -14.70 2.30 -5.38
N SER A 140 -13.85 1.34 -5.01
CA SER A 140 -13.82 0.82 -3.64
C SER A 140 -13.42 1.92 -2.63
N PRO A 141 -13.83 1.83 -1.34
CA PRO A 141 -13.42 2.79 -0.30
C PRO A 141 -11.91 3.03 -0.22
N ARG A 142 -11.11 1.97 -0.44
CA ARG A 142 -9.65 2.06 -0.49
C ARG A 142 -9.19 2.88 -1.70
N SER A 143 -9.75 2.60 -2.87
CA SER A 143 -9.45 3.33 -4.12
C SER A 143 -9.77 4.82 -3.97
N VAL A 144 -10.93 5.14 -3.40
CA VAL A 144 -11.31 6.52 -3.07
C VAL A 144 -10.29 7.17 -2.14
N ASN A 145 -9.90 6.50 -1.05
CA ASN A 145 -8.89 7.01 -0.12
C ASN A 145 -7.53 7.26 -0.78
N MET A 146 -7.12 6.41 -1.73
CA MET A 146 -5.87 6.59 -2.48
C MET A 146 -5.92 7.83 -3.40
N VAL A 147 -7.03 8.03 -4.11
CA VAL A 147 -7.24 9.22 -4.96
C VAL A 147 -7.26 10.49 -4.11
N LEU A 148 -8.03 10.51 -3.01
CA LEU A 148 -8.05 11.63 -2.05
C LEU A 148 -6.69 11.85 -1.36
N GLY A 149 -5.86 10.81 -1.27
CA GLY A 149 -4.48 10.90 -0.79
C GLY A 149 -3.57 11.65 -1.76
N VAL A 150 -3.77 11.50 -3.07
CA VAL A 150 -3.04 12.27 -4.10
C VAL A 150 -3.55 13.69 -4.17
N LEU A 151 -4.87 13.91 -4.17
CA LEU A 151 -5.43 15.26 -4.07
C LEU A 151 -4.90 16.00 -2.84
N GLY A 152 -4.86 15.33 -1.69
CA GLY A 152 -4.30 15.89 -0.47
C GLY A 152 -2.80 16.19 -0.54
N GLN A 153 -2.02 15.56 -1.44
CA GLN A 153 -0.61 15.94 -1.65
C GLN A 153 -0.52 17.17 -2.56
N VAL A 154 -1.30 17.20 -3.64
CA VAL A 154 -1.39 18.36 -4.54
C VAL A 154 -1.82 19.63 -3.78
N LEU A 155 -2.78 19.53 -2.88
CA LEU A 155 -3.24 20.66 -2.08
C LEU A 155 -2.32 21.00 -0.89
N ASP A 156 -1.41 20.10 -0.47
CA ASP A 156 -0.37 20.49 0.50
C ASP A 156 0.61 21.47 -0.16
N ASP A 157 1.02 21.21 -1.41
CA ASP A 157 1.85 22.16 -2.17
C ASP A 157 1.13 23.50 -2.34
N ALA A 158 -0.18 23.48 -2.58
CA ALA A 158 -0.97 24.71 -2.69
C ALA A 158 -0.92 25.55 -1.39
N VAL A 159 -0.94 24.90 -0.22
CA VAL A 159 -0.77 25.57 1.06
C VAL A 159 0.66 26.10 1.23
N GLU A 160 1.67 25.30 0.87
CA GLU A 160 3.08 25.70 0.94
C GLU A 160 3.38 26.94 0.09
N TYR A 161 2.75 27.06 -1.07
CA TYR A 161 2.88 28.23 -1.96
C TYR A 161 1.89 29.37 -1.65
N GLY A 162 1.11 29.27 -0.55
CA GLY A 162 0.19 30.32 -0.11
C GLY A 162 -1.05 30.52 -0.99
N LEU A 163 -1.42 29.52 -1.79
CA LEU A 163 -2.66 29.52 -2.58
C LEU A 163 -3.89 29.15 -1.73
N LEU A 164 -3.66 28.41 -0.65
CA LEU A 164 -4.67 27.98 0.32
C LEU A 164 -4.15 28.22 1.74
N ASP A 165 -5.02 28.64 2.65
CA ASP A 165 -4.66 28.78 4.07
C ASP A 165 -4.53 27.42 4.77
N ALA A 166 -5.33 26.44 4.33
CA ALA A 166 -5.35 25.09 4.89
C ALA A 166 -5.81 24.07 3.85
N ASN A 167 -5.34 22.82 3.99
CA ASN A 167 -5.68 21.77 3.04
C ASN A 167 -7.06 21.13 3.35
N PRO A 168 -8.08 21.30 2.48
CA PRO A 168 -9.44 20.79 2.69
C PRO A 168 -9.54 19.25 2.55
N ALA A 169 -8.57 18.60 1.90
CA ALA A 169 -8.55 17.16 1.64
C ALA A 169 -7.89 16.34 2.77
N ARG A 170 -7.37 17.01 3.80
CA ARG A 170 -6.81 16.38 5.00
C ARG A 170 -7.89 16.12 6.06
N GLY A 171 -7.59 15.20 6.98
CA GLY A 171 -8.45 14.88 8.12
C GLY A 171 -9.22 13.56 7.97
N ARG A 172 -9.49 12.91 9.12
CA ARG A 172 -10.11 11.57 9.18
C ARG A 172 -11.50 11.52 8.54
N ARG A 173 -12.30 12.59 8.67
CA ARG A 173 -13.66 12.67 8.09
C ARG A 173 -13.68 12.61 6.57
N ARG A 174 -12.57 12.94 5.90
CA ARG A 174 -12.44 12.85 4.43
C ARG A 174 -12.27 11.42 3.94
N ARG A 175 -11.79 10.51 4.80
CA ARG A 175 -11.48 9.14 4.43
C ARG A 175 -12.70 8.24 4.61
N MET A 176 -12.91 7.34 3.66
CA MET A 176 -13.93 6.31 3.75
C MET A 176 -13.46 5.19 4.68
N ARG A 177 -14.40 4.64 5.44
CA ARG A 177 -14.13 3.47 6.29
C ARG A 177 -13.88 2.24 5.40
N GLU A 178 -12.68 1.71 5.46
CA GLU A 178 -12.34 0.46 4.80
C GLU A 178 -12.78 -0.72 5.67
N ARG A 179 -13.70 -1.55 5.16
CA ARG A 179 -13.91 -2.88 5.72
C ARG A 179 -12.78 -3.77 5.20
N LYS A 180 -11.89 -4.20 6.09
CA LYS A 180 -10.87 -5.20 5.74
C LYS A 180 -11.55 -6.55 5.70
N ALA A 181 -11.68 -7.15 4.51
CA ALA A 181 -12.08 -8.53 4.40
C ALA A 181 -11.10 -9.42 5.20
N PRO A 182 -11.58 -10.48 5.87
CA PRO A 182 -10.71 -11.46 6.48
C PRO A 182 -9.78 -12.01 5.40
N ARG A 183 -8.47 -11.97 5.64
CA ARG A 183 -7.50 -12.54 4.70
C ARG A 183 -7.45 -14.05 4.92
N SER A 184 -7.96 -14.82 3.98
CA SER A 184 -7.94 -16.28 4.02
C SER A 184 -6.55 -16.87 3.77
N PHE A 185 -6.40 -18.14 4.12
CA PHE A 185 -5.38 -19.09 3.67
C PHE A 185 -6.11 -20.41 3.35
N LEU A 186 -5.41 -21.37 2.74
CA LEU A 186 -5.97 -22.69 2.46
C LEU A 186 -5.63 -23.65 3.61
N GLU A 187 -6.59 -24.49 3.98
CA GLU A 187 -6.32 -25.64 4.85
C GLU A 187 -5.53 -26.72 4.08
N LEU A 188 -4.98 -27.68 4.80
CA LEU A 188 -4.02 -28.65 4.26
C LEU A 188 -4.61 -29.54 3.15
N ASP A 189 -5.81 -30.05 3.38
CA ASP A 189 -6.60 -30.82 2.43
C ASP A 189 -6.87 -29.98 1.16
N MET A 190 -7.22 -28.70 1.32
CA MET A 190 -7.46 -27.78 0.21
C MET A 190 -6.19 -27.55 -0.63
N VAL A 191 -5.01 -27.58 -0.02
CA VAL A 191 -3.73 -27.53 -0.75
C VAL A 191 -3.54 -28.79 -1.58
N GLY A 192 -3.80 -29.96 -1.00
CA GLY A 192 -3.74 -31.25 -1.71
C GLY A 192 -4.62 -31.23 -2.96
N ASP A 193 -5.92 -30.93 -2.80
CA ASP A 193 -6.85 -30.91 -3.93
C ASP A 193 -6.53 -29.85 -4.98
N LEU A 194 -6.00 -28.69 -4.57
CA LEU A 194 -5.56 -27.68 -5.52
C LEU A 194 -4.41 -28.19 -6.40
N LEU A 195 -3.42 -28.85 -5.79
CA LEU A 195 -2.27 -29.38 -6.52
C LEU A 195 -2.68 -30.58 -7.39
N ASP A 196 -3.57 -31.43 -6.91
CA ASP A 196 -4.07 -32.59 -7.65
C ASP A 196 -4.93 -32.15 -8.84
N ALA A 197 -5.84 -31.19 -8.64
CA ALA A 197 -6.62 -30.59 -9.72
C ALA A 197 -5.71 -29.92 -10.78
N ALA A 198 -4.63 -29.26 -10.36
CA ALA A 198 -3.67 -28.67 -11.27
C ALA A 198 -2.87 -29.72 -12.05
N GLY A 199 -2.53 -30.85 -11.42
CA GLY A 199 -1.84 -31.98 -12.05
C GLY A 199 -2.73 -32.72 -13.05
N ALA A 200 -3.98 -33.02 -12.67
CA ALA A 200 -4.97 -33.64 -13.56
C ALA A 200 -5.25 -32.75 -14.77
N TRP A 201 -5.45 -31.44 -14.54
CA TRP A 201 -5.63 -30.48 -15.64
C TRP A 201 -4.42 -30.42 -16.57
N GLU A 202 -3.20 -30.53 -16.04
CA GLU A 202 -2.00 -30.60 -16.86
C GLU A 202 -1.99 -31.85 -17.74
N ALA A 203 -2.33 -33.01 -17.18
CA ALA A 203 -2.33 -34.30 -17.86
C ALA A 203 -3.39 -34.41 -18.97
N GLU A 204 -4.54 -33.76 -18.80
CA GLU A 204 -5.63 -33.71 -19.79
C GLU A 204 -5.25 -32.90 -21.05
N LEU A 205 -4.25 -32.02 -20.95
CA LEU A 205 -3.92 -31.10 -22.03
C LEU A 205 -2.93 -31.71 -23.02
N PRO A 206 -3.04 -31.36 -24.33
CA PRO A 206 -2.03 -31.71 -25.32
C PRO A 206 -0.64 -31.23 -24.89
N ARG A 207 0.41 -32.01 -25.21
CA ARG A 207 1.81 -31.73 -24.84
C ARG A 207 2.24 -30.27 -25.08
N HIS A 208 1.83 -29.65 -26.19
CA HIS A 208 2.22 -28.28 -26.50
C HIS A 208 1.59 -27.22 -25.55
N GLN A 209 0.52 -27.55 -24.84
CA GLN A 209 -0.17 -26.69 -23.85
C GLN A 209 0.25 -26.99 -22.40
N GLN A 210 1.09 -28.00 -22.20
CA GLN A 210 1.67 -28.31 -20.91
C GLN A 210 2.79 -27.29 -20.58
N VAL A 211 2.69 -26.71 -19.39
CA VAL A 211 3.49 -25.61 -18.83
C VAL A 211 3.86 -25.82 -17.35
N GLY A 212 3.48 -26.95 -16.74
CA GLY A 212 3.82 -27.29 -15.36
C GLY A 212 2.98 -26.54 -14.31
N ARG A 213 1.65 -26.54 -14.46
CA ARG A 213 0.73 -25.85 -13.53
C ARG A 213 0.90 -26.30 -12.08
N ARG A 214 0.97 -27.61 -11.85
CA ARG A 214 1.11 -28.20 -10.52
C ARG A 214 2.35 -27.68 -9.79
N ALA A 215 3.52 -27.76 -10.42
CA ALA A 215 4.77 -27.30 -9.82
C ALA A 215 4.81 -25.80 -9.55
N LEU A 216 4.22 -24.98 -10.44
CA LEU A 216 4.08 -23.54 -10.20
C LEU A 216 3.22 -23.25 -8.96
N LEU A 217 2.07 -23.92 -8.83
CA LEU A 217 1.21 -23.75 -7.66
C LEU A 217 1.84 -24.34 -6.39
N ALA A 218 2.56 -25.46 -6.49
CA ALA A 218 3.30 -26.06 -5.38
C ALA A 218 4.37 -25.09 -4.85
N LEU A 219 5.13 -24.42 -5.73
CA LEU A 219 6.09 -23.40 -5.31
C LEU A 219 5.40 -22.25 -4.57
N LEU A 220 4.26 -21.76 -5.07
CA LEU A 220 3.51 -20.68 -4.43
C LEU A 220 2.95 -21.09 -3.05
N CYS A 221 2.52 -22.34 -2.89
CA CYS A 221 1.96 -22.88 -1.64
C CYS A 221 3.04 -23.28 -0.62
N LEU A 222 4.19 -23.79 -1.07
CA LEU A 222 5.16 -24.48 -0.22
C LEU A 222 6.49 -23.74 -0.05
N ALA A 223 6.73 -22.65 -0.78
CA ALA A 223 7.82 -21.70 -0.52
C ALA A 223 7.34 -20.25 -0.36
N GLY A 224 6.07 -19.98 -0.64
CA GLY A 224 5.45 -18.67 -0.45
C GLY A 224 6.09 -17.45 -1.13
N PRO A 225 6.72 -17.54 -2.33
CA PRO A 225 7.26 -16.34 -2.97
C PRO A 225 6.17 -15.37 -3.39
N ARG A 226 6.55 -14.12 -3.67
CA ARG A 226 5.68 -13.23 -4.43
C ARG A 226 5.51 -13.81 -5.84
N VAL A 227 4.32 -13.66 -6.45
CA VAL A 227 4.10 -14.12 -7.84
C VAL A 227 5.12 -13.55 -8.83
N GLY A 228 5.57 -12.31 -8.60
CA GLY A 228 6.62 -11.69 -9.40
C GLY A 228 7.98 -12.40 -9.31
N GLU A 229 8.32 -12.92 -8.13
CA GLU A 229 9.55 -13.71 -7.92
C GLU A 229 9.43 -15.07 -8.61
N ALA A 230 8.29 -15.76 -8.47
CA ALA A 230 8.05 -17.06 -9.10
C ALA A 230 8.10 -17.00 -10.64
N ILE A 231 7.52 -15.97 -11.28
CA ILE A 231 7.57 -15.85 -12.76
C ILE A 231 8.93 -15.37 -13.29
N ALA A 232 9.71 -14.68 -12.45
CA ALA A 232 11.05 -14.21 -12.78
C ALA A 232 12.15 -15.24 -12.46
N ALA A 233 11.80 -16.34 -11.80
CA ALA A 233 12.70 -17.44 -11.48
C ALA A 233 13.34 -18.04 -12.72
N ASP A 234 14.66 -18.21 -12.65
CA ASP A 234 15.44 -18.94 -13.64
C ASP A 234 15.78 -20.33 -13.12
N ARG A 235 16.00 -21.28 -14.03
CA ARG A 235 16.43 -22.63 -13.63
C ARG A 235 17.71 -22.59 -12.79
N GLY A 236 18.67 -21.72 -13.16
CA GLY A 236 19.94 -21.55 -12.46
C GLY A 236 19.83 -20.85 -11.09
N ASP A 237 18.67 -20.32 -10.73
CA ASP A 237 18.44 -19.77 -9.38
C ASP A 237 18.27 -20.91 -8.34
N PHE A 238 18.02 -22.14 -8.78
CA PHE A 238 17.68 -23.28 -7.93
C PHE A 238 18.84 -24.27 -7.82
N ASP A 239 19.33 -24.45 -6.60
CA ASP A 239 20.18 -25.58 -6.21
C ASP A 239 19.27 -26.71 -5.71
N LEU A 240 18.71 -27.48 -6.65
CA LEU A 240 17.80 -28.58 -6.31
C LEU A 240 18.52 -29.72 -5.57
N ALA A 241 19.83 -29.89 -5.77
CA ALA A 241 20.61 -30.89 -5.03
C ALA A 241 20.72 -30.50 -3.55
N GLY A 242 21.05 -29.24 -3.27
CA GLY A 242 21.12 -28.67 -1.92
C GLY A 242 19.78 -28.20 -1.34
N GLY A 243 18.67 -28.33 -2.07
CA GLY A 243 17.34 -27.95 -1.60
C GLY A 243 17.17 -26.44 -1.36
N ARG A 244 17.79 -25.59 -2.19
CA ARG A 244 17.76 -24.13 -2.03
C ARG A 244 17.36 -23.39 -3.29
N TRP A 245 16.71 -22.25 -3.11
CA TRP A 245 16.42 -21.28 -4.15
C TRP A 245 16.99 -19.91 -3.78
N ARG A 246 17.91 -19.42 -4.60
CA ARG A 246 18.51 -18.10 -4.43
C ARG A 246 17.71 -17.04 -5.17
N ILE A 247 17.15 -16.09 -4.43
CA ILE A 247 16.41 -14.96 -5.00
C ILE A 247 17.35 -13.74 -5.06
N PRO A 248 17.73 -13.26 -6.25
CA PRO A 248 18.62 -12.11 -6.38
C PRO A 248 17.91 -10.79 -6.07
N GLU A 249 18.69 -9.81 -5.62
CA GLU A 249 18.23 -8.47 -5.22
C GLU A 249 17.51 -7.73 -6.36
N SER A 250 17.98 -7.86 -7.60
CA SER A 250 17.37 -7.22 -8.77
C SER A 250 15.92 -7.65 -9.05
N LYS A 251 15.48 -8.77 -8.46
CA LYS A 251 14.13 -9.32 -8.62
C LYS A 251 13.17 -8.94 -7.47
N THR A 252 13.63 -8.23 -6.42
CA THR A 252 12.78 -7.91 -5.26
C THR A 252 12.99 -6.51 -4.66
N ASP A 253 11.95 -5.99 -3.99
CA ASP A 253 12.07 -4.81 -3.12
C ASP A 253 12.57 -5.19 -1.69
N SER A 254 12.95 -6.45 -1.43
CA SER A 254 13.21 -6.98 -0.08
C SER A 254 14.61 -7.61 0.08
N GLY A 255 15.54 -7.36 -0.85
CA GLY A 255 16.93 -7.82 -0.79
C GLY A 255 17.17 -9.23 -1.34
N ARG A 256 18.46 -9.61 -1.41
CA ARG A 256 18.92 -10.97 -1.73
C ARG A 256 18.55 -11.91 -0.58
N ARG A 257 17.97 -13.07 -0.89
CA ARG A 257 17.70 -14.12 0.12
C ARG A 257 17.82 -15.52 -0.46
N ASP A 258 18.20 -16.46 0.39
CA ASP A 258 18.17 -17.89 0.08
C ASP A 258 16.94 -18.50 0.74
N VAL A 259 16.12 -19.18 -0.07
CA VAL A 259 14.89 -19.86 0.34
C VAL A 259 15.19 -21.34 0.45
N GLU A 260 14.87 -21.94 1.59
CA GLU A 260 14.95 -23.37 1.78
C GLU A 260 13.73 -24.04 1.14
N LEU A 261 13.95 -25.15 0.45
CA LEU A 261 12.90 -25.94 -0.19
C LEU A 261 12.59 -27.17 0.65
N THR A 262 11.30 -27.43 0.86
CA THR A 262 10.88 -28.68 1.48
C THR A 262 11.24 -29.85 0.57
N MET A 263 11.43 -31.03 1.13
CA MET A 263 11.74 -32.24 0.37
C MET A 263 10.66 -32.53 -0.67
N TYR A 264 9.39 -32.38 -0.28
CA TYR A 264 8.25 -32.49 -1.18
C TYR A 264 8.34 -31.52 -2.36
N LEU A 265 8.58 -30.23 -2.09
CA LEU A 265 8.65 -29.22 -3.13
C LEU A 265 9.86 -29.44 -4.06
N ARG A 266 11.00 -29.86 -3.49
CA ARG A 266 12.19 -30.23 -4.26
C ARG A 266 11.85 -31.32 -5.28
N ASP A 267 11.18 -32.39 -4.86
CA ASP A 267 10.85 -33.51 -5.75
C ASP A 267 9.87 -33.09 -6.85
N GLU A 268 8.85 -32.28 -6.51
CA GLU A 268 7.93 -31.67 -7.50
C GLU A 268 8.69 -30.81 -8.53
N LEU A 269 9.68 -30.02 -8.10
CA LEU A 269 10.48 -29.17 -8.99
C LEU A 269 11.42 -29.99 -9.88
N VAL A 270 12.00 -31.08 -9.37
CA VAL A 270 12.83 -32.01 -10.15
C VAL A 270 11.99 -32.67 -11.25
N GLN A 271 10.81 -33.18 -10.90
CA GLN A 271 9.88 -33.79 -11.87
C GLN A 271 9.44 -32.78 -12.93
N HIS A 272 9.12 -31.55 -12.51
CA HIS A 272 8.77 -30.46 -13.42
C HIS A 272 9.90 -30.12 -14.38
N VAL A 273 11.13 -29.99 -13.88
CA VAL A 273 12.31 -29.69 -14.68
C VAL A 273 12.51 -30.74 -15.78
N ALA A 274 12.40 -32.02 -15.43
CA ALA A 274 12.49 -33.14 -16.37
C ALA A 274 11.32 -33.15 -17.38
N ALA A 275 10.10 -32.88 -16.92
CA ALA A 275 8.93 -32.81 -17.80
C ALA A 275 9.05 -31.67 -18.82
N MET A 276 9.51 -30.48 -18.41
CA MET A 276 9.71 -29.35 -19.31
C MET A 276 10.79 -29.63 -20.35
N GLU A 277 11.86 -30.33 -19.96
CA GLU A 277 12.91 -30.76 -20.89
C GLU A 277 12.38 -31.78 -21.91
N ALA A 278 11.60 -32.78 -21.47
CA ALA A 278 10.96 -33.75 -22.36
C ALA A 278 9.95 -33.12 -23.34
N LEU A 279 9.39 -31.96 -22.99
CA LEU A 279 8.51 -31.16 -23.86
C LEU A 279 9.28 -30.19 -24.78
N GLY A 280 10.61 -30.22 -24.78
CA GLY A 280 11.46 -29.34 -25.60
C GLY A 280 11.41 -27.88 -25.16
N ARG A 281 11.13 -27.60 -23.88
CA ARG A 281 11.17 -26.23 -23.34
C ARG A 281 12.62 -25.78 -23.12
N PRO A 282 12.91 -24.47 -23.04
CA PRO A 282 14.27 -23.98 -22.83
C PRO A 282 14.95 -24.54 -21.57
N ILE A 283 16.18 -25.08 -21.70
CA ILE A 283 16.89 -25.84 -20.64
C ILE A 283 18.09 -25.14 -19.99
N GLY A 284 18.43 -23.91 -20.39
CA GLY A 284 19.62 -23.19 -19.86
C GLY A 284 19.46 -22.58 -18.46
N ALA A 285 20.57 -22.18 -17.85
CA ALA A 285 20.58 -21.55 -16.51
C ALA A 285 19.74 -20.27 -16.43
N ARG A 286 19.63 -19.49 -17.51
CA ARG A 286 18.78 -18.28 -17.61
C ARG A 286 17.39 -18.55 -18.18
N ALA A 287 17.07 -19.81 -18.49
CA ALA A 287 15.74 -20.16 -18.96
C ALA A 287 14.72 -20.02 -17.81
N PRO A 288 13.48 -19.61 -18.10
CA PRO A 288 12.43 -19.55 -17.10
C PRO A 288 12.22 -20.91 -16.43
N LEU A 289 12.13 -20.95 -15.10
CA LEU A 289 11.78 -22.19 -14.40
C LEU A 289 10.38 -22.66 -14.79
N PHE A 290 9.44 -21.74 -14.93
CA PHE A 290 8.08 -21.99 -15.42
C PHE A 290 7.89 -21.30 -16.78
N PRO A 291 8.17 -22.00 -17.90
CA PRO A 291 7.96 -21.45 -19.23
C PRO A 291 6.49 -21.57 -19.65
N THR A 292 6.02 -20.61 -20.43
CA THR A 292 4.76 -20.73 -21.18
C THR A 292 4.88 -21.78 -22.29
N SER A 293 3.77 -22.09 -22.96
CA SER A 293 3.75 -22.94 -24.14
C SER A 293 4.67 -22.47 -25.29
N THR A 294 5.08 -21.21 -25.26
CA THR A 294 6.02 -20.58 -26.21
C THR A 294 7.43 -20.40 -25.66
N GLY A 295 7.74 -20.96 -24.48
CA GLY A 295 9.06 -20.85 -23.84
C GLY A 295 9.32 -19.51 -23.15
N ARG A 296 8.35 -18.59 -23.11
CA ARG A 296 8.47 -17.26 -22.49
C ARG A 296 8.09 -17.32 -21.01
N ARG A 297 8.31 -16.23 -20.27
CA ARG A 297 7.85 -16.11 -18.88
C ARG A 297 6.34 -15.92 -18.79
N HIS A 298 5.75 -16.44 -17.73
CA HIS A 298 4.37 -16.10 -17.38
C HIS A 298 4.23 -14.62 -17.01
N THR A 299 3.03 -14.08 -17.21
CA THR A 299 2.61 -12.80 -16.65
C THR A 299 1.82 -13.03 -15.37
N ARG A 300 1.74 -12.03 -14.48
CA ARG A 300 0.93 -12.12 -13.25
C ARG A 300 -0.54 -12.46 -13.54
N GLY A 301 -1.11 -11.85 -14.59
CA GLY A 301 -2.48 -12.12 -15.03
C GLY A 301 -2.66 -13.58 -15.43
N ARG A 302 -1.71 -14.15 -16.19
CA ARG A 302 -1.77 -15.55 -16.60
C ARG A 302 -1.70 -16.51 -15.42
N VAL A 303 -0.82 -16.25 -14.45
CA VAL A 303 -0.77 -17.05 -13.21
C VAL A 303 -2.09 -16.94 -12.44
N GLY A 304 -2.70 -15.75 -12.40
CA GLY A 304 -4.04 -15.57 -11.81
C GLY A 304 -5.11 -16.41 -12.48
N SER A 305 -5.15 -16.45 -13.82
CA SER A 305 -6.09 -17.28 -14.58
C SER A 305 -5.84 -18.78 -14.37
N LEU A 306 -4.57 -19.21 -14.32
CA LEU A 306 -4.21 -20.60 -14.03
C LEU A 306 -4.68 -21.01 -12.63
N LEU A 307 -4.43 -20.16 -11.62
CA LEU A 307 -4.89 -20.42 -10.27
C LEU A 307 -6.42 -20.50 -10.19
N ALA A 308 -7.13 -19.55 -10.82
CA ALA A 308 -8.59 -19.56 -10.86
C ALA A 308 -9.14 -20.86 -11.49
N GLY A 309 -8.58 -21.28 -12.62
CA GLY A 309 -8.98 -22.53 -13.29
C GLY A 309 -8.66 -23.80 -12.50
N ALA A 310 -7.60 -23.80 -11.69
CA ALA A 310 -7.28 -24.90 -10.78
C ALA A 310 -8.23 -24.92 -9.56
N VAL A 311 -8.57 -23.75 -9.00
CA VAL A 311 -9.53 -23.61 -7.90
C VAL A 311 -10.92 -24.06 -8.31
N GLU A 312 -11.38 -23.68 -9.51
CA GLU A 312 -12.67 -24.12 -10.05
C GLU A 312 -12.74 -25.65 -10.14
N ARG A 313 -11.69 -26.29 -10.65
CA ARG A 313 -11.60 -27.76 -10.75
C ARG A 313 -11.55 -28.43 -9.38
N ALA A 314 -10.76 -27.89 -8.45
CA ALA A 314 -10.69 -28.39 -7.08
C ALA A 314 -12.06 -28.27 -6.38
N ASN A 315 -12.75 -27.14 -6.56
CA ASN A 315 -14.08 -26.93 -6.00
C ASN A 315 -15.14 -27.84 -6.62
N ARG A 316 -15.03 -28.18 -7.92
CA ARG A 316 -15.93 -29.15 -8.54
C ARG A 316 -15.80 -30.52 -7.87
N LYS A 317 -14.57 -31.03 -7.74
CA LYS A 317 -14.29 -32.29 -7.04
C LYS A 317 -14.80 -32.25 -5.60
N ARG A 318 -14.44 -31.20 -4.85
CA ARG A 318 -14.89 -31.02 -3.45
C ARG A 318 -16.40 -30.95 -3.32
N ALA A 319 -17.10 -30.32 -4.26
CA ALA A 319 -18.56 -30.28 -4.27
C ALA A 319 -19.17 -31.68 -4.51
N GLU A 320 -18.58 -32.48 -5.41
CA GLU A 320 -18.96 -33.87 -5.66
C GLU A 320 -18.73 -34.74 -4.41
N ASP A 321 -17.63 -34.51 -3.70
CA ASP A 321 -17.25 -35.24 -2.48
C ASP A 321 -17.97 -34.73 -1.21
N GLY A 322 -18.80 -33.67 -1.33
CA GLY A 322 -19.50 -33.06 -0.19
C GLY A 322 -18.59 -32.31 0.79
N GLU A 323 -17.39 -31.95 0.36
CA GLU A 323 -16.37 -31.25 1.15
C GLU A 323 -16.53 -29.73 1.13
N GLN A 324 -15.89 -29.06 2.09
CA GLN A 324 -15.83 -27.60 2.12
C GLN A 324 -15.04 -27.07 0.91
N LEU A 325 -15.65 -26.12 0.18
CA LEU A 325 -15.02 -25.44 -0.94
C LEU A 325 -13.84 -24.56 -0.51
N LEU A 326 -12.92 -24.32 -1.43
CA LEU A 326 -11.87 -23.33 -1.27
C LEU A 326 -12.48 -21.92 -1.15
N PRO A 327 -11.81 -20.99 -0.44
CA PRO A 327 -12.31 -19.62 -0.25
C PRO A 327 -12.60 -18.88 -1.56
N ASP A 328 -13.65 -18.04 -1.60
CA ASP A 328 -14.12 -17.31 -2.79
C ASP A 328 -13.04 -16.52 -3.56
N ARG A 329 -11.98 -16.09 -2.87
CA ARG A 329 -10.88 -15.31 -3.45
C ARG A 329 -9.52 -15.91 -3.12
N VAL A 330 -9.16 -16.97 -3.84
CA VAL A 330 -7.80 -17.51 -3.84
C VAL A 330 -6.92 -16.71 -4.81
N THR A 331 -5.85 -16.13 -4.30
CA THR A 331 -4.85 -15.37 -5.08
C THR A 331 -3.45 -15.90 -4.77
N PRO A 332 -2.40 -15.54 -5.54
CA PRO A 332 -1.04 -15.90 -5.15
C PRO A 332 -0.64 -15.40 -3.75
N HIS A 333 -1.25 -14.30 -3.27
CA HIS A 333 -1.06 -13.85 -1.89
C HIS A 333 -1.78 -14.73 -0.85
N THR A 334 -2.89 -15.35 -1.22
CA THR A 334 -3.54 -16.39 -0.40
C THR A 334 -2.59 -17.58 -0.24
N LEU A 335 -1.98 -18.08 -1.33
CA LEU A 335 -1.04 -19.20 -1.28
C LEU A 335 0.22 -18.87 -0.46
N ARG A 336 0.74 -17.65 -0.58
CA ARG A 336 1.83 -17.18 0.29
C ARG A 336 1.46 -17.16 1.78
N ARG A 337 0.21 -16.81 2.12
CA ARG A 337 -0.28 -16.90 3.50
C ARG A 337 -0.45 -18.35 3.94
N THR A 338 -0.87 -19.23 3.03
CA THR A 338 -0.92 -20.68 3.26
C THR A 338 0.45 -21.22 3.64
N PHE A 339 1.52 -20.89 2.91
CA PHE A 339 2.88 -21.27 3.28
C PHE A 339 3.22 -20.85 4.72
N ALA A 340 2.98 -19.58 5.06
CA ALA A 340 3.26 -19.07 6.40
C ALA A 340 2.48 -19.83 7.48
N SER A 341 1.20 -20.12 7.22
CA SER A 341 0.32 -20.87 8.13
C SER A 341 0.84 -22.30 8.34
N LEU A 342 1.11 -23.02 7.25
CA LEU A 342 1.61 -24.39 7.28
C LEU A 342 2.97 -24.50 7.96
N ALA A 343 3.90 -23.59 7.65
CA ALA A 343 5.22 -23.58 8.28
C ALA A 343 5.11 -23.33 9.80
N LEU A 344 4.26 -22.39 10.23
CA LEU A 344 4.04 -22.15 11.66
C LEU A 344 3.34 -23.33 12.34
N ALA A 345 2.38 -23.97 11.68
CA ALA A 345 1.71 -25.17 12.18
C ALA A 345 2.67 -26.38 12.27
N ALA A 346 3.69 -26.43 11.40
CA ALA A 346 4.80 -27.38 11.46
C ALA A 346 5.81 -27.06 12.58
N GLY A 347 5.57 -26.03 13.40
CA GLY A 347 6.46 -25.64 14.49
C GLY A 347 7.64 -24.75 14.07
N ARG A 348 7.65 -24.18 12.85
CA ARG A 348 8.77 -23.35 12.40
C ARG A 348 8.85 -22.03 13.16
N ASN A 349 10.08 -21.58 13.42
CA ASN A 349 10.33 -20.30 14.07
C ASN A 349 9.75 -19.13 13.23
N PRO A 350 8.94 -18.22 13.80
CA PRO A 350 8.38 -17.08 13.06
C PRO A 350 9.43 -16.19 12.38
N ARG A 351 10.62 -16.01 12.97
CA ARG A 351 11.72 -15.25 12.35
C ARG A 351 12.25 -15.93 11.09
N TRP A 352 12.40 -17.25 11.13
CA TRP A 352 12.78 -18.02 9.97
C TRP A 352 11.71 -17.92 8.88
N VAL A 353 10.42 -18.08 9.22
CA VAL A 353 9.32 -17.93 8.25
C VAL A 353 9.33 -16.54 7.59
N MET A 354 9.62 -15.49 8.36
CA MET A 354 9.76 -14.12 7.82
C MET A 354 10.95 -13.98 6.87
N ALA A 355 12.09 -14.59 7.20
CA ALA A 355 13.29 -14.60 6.37
C ALA A 355 13.03 -15.30 5.03
N GLN A 356 12.42 -16.49 5.04
CA GLN A 356 12.02 -17.24 3.84
C GLN A 356 11.13 -16.41 2.91
N LEU A 357 10.15 -15.73 3.51
CA LEU A 357 9.21 -14.89 2.78
C LEU A 357 9.82 -13.57 2.29
N GLY A 358 10.89 -13.06 2.92
CA GLY A 358 11.44 -11.73 2.63
C GLY A 358 10.48 -10.61 3.01
N HIS A 359 9.90 -10.68 4.22
CA HIS A 359 9.05 -9.62 4.77
C HIS A 359 9.88 -8.53 5.45
N ALA A 360 9.74 -7.27 5.01
CA ALA A 360 10.19 -6.11 5.79
C ALA A 360 9.23 -5.77 6.97
N ASP A 361 7.96 -6.21 6.89
CA ASP A 361 6.94 -5.97 7.94
C ASP A 361 6.48 -7.29 8.58
N ALA A 362 6.87 -7.48 9.83
CA ALA A 362 6.58 -8.66 10.65
C ALA A 362 5.10 -8.84 11.01
N ARG A 363 4.26 -7.80 10.88
CA ARG A 363 2.85 -7.83 11.32
C ARG A 363 2.02 -8.89 10.61
N VAL A 364 2.33 -9.19 9.34
CA VAL A 364 1.58 -10.19 8.56
C VAL A 364 1.81 -11.58 9.15
N THR A 365 3.06 -11.97 9.37
CA THR A 365 3.41 -13.28 9.94
C THR A 365 2.90 -13.40 11.37
N LEU A 366 3.04 -12.35 12.19
CA LEU A 366 2.52 -12.34 13.57
C LEU A 366 0.99 -12.47 13.61
N SER A 367 0.26 -11.84 12.68
CA SER A 367 -1.20 -11.99 12.60
C SER A 367 -1.64 -13.41 12.24
N ILE A 368 -0.86 -14.12 11.42
CA ILE A 368 -1.11 -15.52 11.06
C ILE A 368 -0.74 -16.42 12.22
N TYR A 369 0.40 -16.19 12.86
CA TYR A 369 0.82 -16.90 14.06
C TYR A 369 -0.26 -16.86 15.17
N ALA A 370 -0.82 -15.68 15.45
CA ALA A 370 -1.91 -15.53 16.41
C ALA A 370 -3.14 -16.38 16.04
N GLN A 371 -3.45 -16.54 14.74
CA GLN A 371 -4.56 -17.36 14.26
C GLN A 371 -4.27 -18.87 14.36
N VAL A 372 -3.03 -19.29 14.07
CA VAL A 372 -2.60 -20.70 14.12
C VAL A 372 -2.48 -21.19 15.56
N VAL A 373 -1.94 -20.38 16.47
CA VAL A 373 -1.89 -20.72 17.92
C VAL A 373 -3.29 -20.96 18.51
N GLN A 374 -4.32 -20.29 17.98
CA GLN A 374 -5.71 -20.47 18.40
C GLN A 374 -6.39 -21.71 17.78
N ARG A 375 -5.78 -22.35 16.78
CA ARG A 375 -6.32 -23.50 16.02
C ARG A 375 -5.41 -24.72 16.14
N GLN A 376 -5.41 -25.37 17.31
CA GLN A 376 -4.75 -26.67 17.48
C GLN A 376 -5.80 -27.79 17.46
N ALA A 377 -5.99 -28.46 16.31
CA ALA A 377 -6.47 -29.85 16.22
C ALA A 377 -6.41 -30.38 14.75
N GLY A 378 -5.58 -31.41 14.51
CA GLY A 378 -5.65 -32.29 13.32
C GLY A 378 -4.59 -32.06 12.22
N GLY A 379 -4.20 -33.15 11.51
CA GLY A 379 -3.40 -33.09 10.27
C GLY A 379 -1.88 -32.95 10.40
N GLN A 380 -1.33 -32.98 11.61
CA GLN A 380 0.05 -32.56 11.89
C GLN A 380 1.14 -33.41 11.22
N ALA A 381 0.92 -34.72 11.05
CA ALA A 381 1.84 -35.60 10.33
C ALA A 381 1.94 -35.25 8.84
N LEU A 382 0.83 -34.86 8.20
CA LEU A 382 0.81 -34.46 6.79
C LEU A 382 1.38 -33.05 6.61
N ILE A 383 1.12 -32.13 7.56
CA ILE A 383 1.78 -30.81 7.61
C ILE A 383 3.29 -31.01 7.71
N TRP A 384 3.76 -31.87 8.60
CA TRP A 384 5.17 -32.22 8.72
C TRP A 384 5.73 -32.75 7.41
N ARG A 385 5.04 -33.71 6.77
CA ARG A 385 5.48 -34.28 5.49
C ARG A 385 5.66 -33.22 4.40
N LEU A 386 4.73 -32.27 4.27
CA LEU A 386 4.83 -31.19 3.29
C LEU A 386 5.87 -30.14 3.65
N MET A 387 6.09 -29.91 4.95
CA MET A 387 6.99 -28.88 5.50
C MET A 387 8.30 -29.45 6.06
N ARG A 388 8.67 -30.67 5.67
CA ARG A 388 9.93 -31.34 6.04
C ARG A 388 11.05 -30.85 5.13
N PHE A 389 12.19 -30.51 5.71
CA PHE A 389 13.42 -30.08 5.04
C PHE A 389 14.48 -31.17 5.08
N ALA A 390 15.55 -30.97 4.30
CA ALA A 390 16.68 -31.90 4.26
C ALA A 390 17.34 -32.01 5.65
N GLY A 391 17.67 -33.24 6.06
CA GLY A 391 18.29 -33.53 7.36
C GLY A 391 17.30 -33.80 8.50
N GLU A 392 15.99 -33.68 8.25
CA GLU A 392 14.96 -33.90 9.26
C GLU A 392 14.38 -35.32 9.25
N PRO A 393 13.89 -35.83 10.39
CA PRO A 393 13.33 -37.18 10.49
C PRO A 393 12.04 -37.35 9.65
N GLU A 394 11.79 -38.60 9.24
CA GLU A 394 10.64 -38.96 8.40
C GLU A 394 9.30 -38.78 9.11
N THR A 395 9.27 -39.10 10.39
CA THR A 395 8.11 -39.01 11.27
C THR A 395 8.52 -38.30 12.56
N VAL A 396 7.56 -37.64 13.21
CA VAL A 396 7.76 -37.04 14.53
C VAL A 396 6.80 -37.76 15.48
N ASP A 397 7.34 -38.42 16.51
CA ASP A 397 6.53 -39.15 17.47
C ASP A 397 5.92 -38.17 18.49
N SER A 398 4.58 -38.15 18.51
CA SER A 398 3.69 -37.44 19.44
C SER A 398 3.51 -35.92 19.27
N VAL A 399 2.24 -35.53 19.41
CA VAL A 399 1.60 -34.21 19.23
C VAL A 399 2.04 -33.16 20.30
N GLY A 400 3.08 -33.44 21.08
CA GLY A 400 3.36 -32.73 22.34
C GLY A 400 4.48 -31.69 22.35
N SER A 401 5.37 -31.63 21.36
CA SER A 401 6.54 -30.73 21.44
C SER A 401 6.98 -30.19 20.09
N PHE A 402 6.15 -29.37 19.45
CA PHE A 402 6.60 -28.48 18.39
C PHE A 402 7.31 -27.27 19.02
N GLY A 403 8.51 -27.50 19.55
CA GLY A 403 9.49 -26.42 19.75
C GLY A 403 9.98 -25.92 18.39
N PRO A 404 10.54 -24.70 18.30
CA PRO A 404 11.11 -24.21 17.05
C PRO A 404 12.21 -25.15 16.56
N THR A 405 11.91 -25.98 15.57
CA THR A 405 12.81 -27.02 15.02
C THR A 405 13.96 -26.45 14.19
N ASN A 406 14.02 -25.13 14.02
CA ASN A 406 15.11 -24.45 13.32
C ASN A 406 16.00 -23.72 14.34
N GLY A 407 16.95 -24.45 14.93
CA GLY A 407 18.25 -23.87 15.31
C GLY A 407 19.05 -23.58 14.02
N PRO A 408 19.99 -22.60 14.02
CA PRO A 408 20.58 -22.09 12.80
C PRO A 408 21.37 -23.18 12.05
N THR A 409 20.86 -23.62 10.90
CA THR A 409 21.63 -24.33 9.86
C THR A 409 22.32 -23.33 8.92
N SER A 410 22.98 -22.33 9.51
CA SER A 410 24.00 -21.52 8.84
C SER A 410 25.25 -21.53 9.71
N PRO A 411 26.41 -22.03 9.22
CA PRO A 411 27.65 -22.04 9.99
C PRO A 411 28.23 -20.64 10.32
N ASP A 412 27.69 -19.55 9.78
CA ASP A 412 28.45 -18.29 9.66
C ASP A 412 27.90 -17.06 10.41
N LEU A 413 27.11 -17.21 11.48
CA LEU A 413 26.63 -16.03 12.25
C LEU A 413 26.74 -16.17 13.78
N ALA A 414 27.64 -17.01 14.28
CA ALA A 414 27.92 -17.15 15.70
C ALA A 414 29.37 -16.80 16.03
N ASP A 415 29.79 -15.57 15.72
CA ASP A 415 30.90 -14.94 16.43
C ASP A 415 30.74 -13.43 16.43
N GLY A 416 30.60 -12.85 17.62
CA GLY A 416 30.55 -11.40 17.81
C GLY A 416 29.37 -10.88 18.60
N ALA A 417 29.12 -11.40 19.80
CA ALA A 417 28.55 -10.62 20.92
C ALA A 417 28.51 -11.45 22.21
N ALA A 418 29.67 -11.87 22.72
CA ALA A 418 29.83 -12.21 24.14
C ALA A 418 30.46 -11.01 24.84
N GLY A 419 29.65 -9.99 25.09
CA GLY A 419 29.98 -8.82 25.90
C GLY A 419 29.31 -8.92 27.25
N ASP A 420 30.11 -9.29 28.25
CA ASP A 420 29.88 -9.37 29.69
C ASP A 420 28.79 -8.42 30.25
N SER A 421 27.76 -8.97 30.90
CA SER A 421 27.01 -8.23 31.93
C SER A 421 26.59 -9.17 33.05
N ARG A 422 27.46 -9.25 34.07
CA ARG A 422 27.13 -9.84 35.37
C ARG A 422 26.15 -8.94 36.09
N PHE A 423 24.90 -9.38 36.23
CA PHE A 423 23.98 -8.85 37.22
C PHE A 423 24.24 -9.53 38.57
N LYS A 424 24.85 -8.80 39.50
CA LYS A 424 24.85 -9.14 40.93
C LYS A 424 23.46 -8.83 41.49
N GLY A 425 22.87 -9.82 42.16
CA GLY A 425 21.64 -9.67 42.95
C GLY A 425 21.63 -10.72 44.04
N GLU A 426 22.28 -10.43 45.17
CA GLU A 426 22.12 -11.16 46.43
C GLU A 426 21.11 -10.41 47.32
N LYS A 427 20.16 -11.16 47.89
CA LYS A 427 19.22 -10.73 48.92
C LYS A 427 19.74 -11.12 50.30
N SER A 428 19.52 -10.22 51.26
CA SER A 428 19.23 -10.42 52.69
C SER A 428 19.84 -11.62 53.44
N ALA A 429 20.74 -11.34 54.37
CA ALA A 429 20.49 -11.31 55.82
C ALA A 429 21.68 -10.63 56.52
#